data_AF-A0A662RHI1-F1
#
_entry.id   AF-A0A662RHI1-F1
#
_cell.length_a   1.000
_cell.length_b   1.000
_cell.length_c   1.000
_cell.angle_alpha   90.00
_cell.angle_beta   90.00
_cell.angle_gamma   90.00
#
_symmetry.space_group_name_H-M   'P 1'
#
loop_
_entity.id
_entity.type
_entity.pdbx_description
1 polymer ?
#
loop_
_entity_poly.entity_id
_entity_poly.type
_entity_poly.pdbx_seq_one_letter_code
_entity_poly.pdbx_strand_id
1 'polypeptide(L)'
;LAQVLAAYNIPIGSSLDGPKELNDLQRGVGYYDKTMRGYEIARDNGLDVRFICTFTAQSVKFKEDIFNFFLENGLTLKLHPALPSLRSESSDEWVLDSKEYGNLLIFLLDKYLENMDKIEVMNIDHLCKGVFTRRGTVCTYVDCMDSTFAVGPDGSIYPCYRFVGMPEYVMGSVYDHPSMDDLAQSDAWKIMHQFKDYVDRECKGCPYIDFCRGGCPYNALVPNSGKIEGVDPHCTAYKMIFKEITDRINQDFMGSPAMAMNPFQSEPAKDTKPGIMPLIFRMM
;
A
#
# COMPACT_ATOMS: atom_id res chain seq x y z
N LEU A 1 5.74 23.18 16.53
CA LEU A 1 5.04 21.94 16.10
C LEU A 1 5.90 20.70 16.35
N ALA A 2 7.10 20.58 15.78
CA ALA A 2 7.97 19.39 15.96
C ALA A 2 8.18 19.01 17.44
N GLN A 3 8.51 19.97 18.30
CA GLN A 3 8.64 19.72 19.76
C GLN A 3 7.37 19.13 20.39
N VAL A 4 6.19 19.56 19.95
CA VAL A 4 4.90 19.04 20.44
C VAL A 4 4.71 17.61 19.94
N LEU A 5 4.92 17.35 18.65
CA LEU A 5 4.81 16.00 18.09
C LEU A 5 5.78 15.03 18.79
N ALA A 6 6.99 15.48 19.09
CA ALA A 6 7.99 14.71 19.83
C ALA A 6 7.56 14.41 21.27
N ALA A 7 7.04 15.42 21.98
CA ALA A 7 6.58 15.25 23.37
C ALA A 7 5.46 14.20 23.52
N TYR A 8 4.64 14.02 22.47
CA TYR A 8 3.55 13.04 22.45
C TYR A 8 3.87 11.77 21.66
N ASN A 9 5.12 11.58 21.21
CA ASN A 9 5.56 10.44 20.39
C ASN A 9 4.65 10.20 19.16
N ILE A 10 4.25 11.28 18.49
CA ILE A 10 3.36 11.19 17.33
C ILE A 10 4.17 10.75 16.11
N PRO A 11 3.84 9.60 15.47
CA PRO A 11 4.52 9.18 14.25
C PRO A 11 4.21 10.13 13.10
N ILE A 12 5.22 10.43 12.28
CA ILE A 12 5.09 11.39 11.18
C ILE A 12 5.19 10.66 9.84
N GLY A 13 4.14 10.78 9.05
CA GLY A 13 4.18 10.49 7.62
C GLY A 13 4.30 11.80 6.84
N SER A 14 5.19 11.86 5.86
CA SER A 14 5.29 13.00 4.95
C SER A 14 5.34 12.52 3.50
N SER A 15 5.08 13.42 2.56
CA SER A 15 5.02 13.11 1.13
C SER A 15 6.32 13.50 0.44
N LEU A 16 6.94 12.55 -0.26
CA LEU A 16 8.16 12.75 -1.04
C LEU A 16 8.19 11.73 -2.17
N ASP A 17 8.24 12.17 -3.42
CA ASP A 17 8.11 11.28 -4.58
C ASP A 17 9.45 10.99 -5.30
N GLY A 18 10.56 11.13 -4.58
CA GLY A 18 11.92 10.89 -5.10
C GLY A 18 12.73 12.18 -5.32
N PRO A 19 13.67 12.18 -6.28
CA PRO A 19 14.49 13.34 -6.62
C PRO A 19 13.67 14.60 -6.86
N LYS A 20 14.26 15.77 -6.56
CA LYS A 20 13.61 17.08 -6.61
C LYS A 20 12.80 17.32 -7.89
N GLU A 21 13.37 17.02 -9.05
CA GLU A 21 12.70 17.25 -10.33
C GLU A 21 11.42 16.42 -10.48
N LEU A 22 11.47 15.13 -10.11
CA LEU A 22 10.30 14.25 -10.15
C LEU A 22 9.27 14.62 -9.07
N ASN A 23 9.74 14.95 -7.87
CA ASN A 23 8.86 15.37 -6.79
C ASN A 23 8.11 16.65 -7.16
N ASP A 24 8.81 17.67 -7.65
CA ASP A 24 8.21 18.95 -7.99
C ASP A 24 7.36 18.88 -9.27
N LEU A 25 7.66 17.97 -10.20
CA LEU A 25 6.79 17.66 -11.33
C LEU A 25 5.42 17.16 -10.86
N GLN A 26 5.36 16.30 -9.83
CA GLN A 26 4.10 15.76 -9.32
C GLN A 26 3.41 16.66 -8.29
N ARG A 27 4.19 17.35 -7.45
CA ARG A 27 3.68 18.05 -6.25
C ARG A 27 3.75 19.58 -6.34
N GLY A 28 4.30 20.11 -7.43
CA GLY A 28 4.47 21.53 -7.68
C GLY A 28 5.84 22.06 -7.29
N VAL A 29 6.24 23.14 -7.96
CA VAL A 29 7.56 23.77 -7.82
C VAL A 29 7.84 24.19 -6.37
N GLY A 30 9.00 23.78 -5.86
CA GLY A 30 9.46 24.11 -4.51
C GLY A 30 8.84 23.25 -3.41
N TYR A 31 8.08 22.20 -3.75
CA TYR A 31 7.53 21.26 -2.76
C TYR A 31 8.67 20.48 -2.09
N TYR A 32 9.62 19.98 -2.87
CA TYR A 32 10.76 19.20 -2.37
C TYR A 32 11.53 19.95 -1.28
N ASP A 33 11.96 21.18 -1.55
CA ASP A 33 12.77 21.97 -0.60
C ASP A 33 12.00 22.27 0.70
N LYS A 34 10.68 22.47 0.62
CA LYS A 34 9.82 22.67 1.80
C LYS A 34 9.71 21.39 2.61
N THR A 35 9.50 20.26 1.96
CA THR A 35 9.43 18.93 2.59
C THR A 35 10.74 18.60 3.29
N MET A 36 11.88 18.75 2.61
CA MET A 36 13.19 18.42 3.18
C MET A 36 13.56 19.33 4.36
N ARG A 37 13.21 20.62 4.30
CA ARG A 37 13.36 21.52 5.45
C ARG A 37 12.51 21.10 6.64
N GLY A 38 11.26 20.68 6.39
CA GLY A 38 10.39 20.15 7.45
C GLY A 38 10.93 18.86 8.06
N TYR A 39 11.51 18.00 7.23
CA TYR A 39 12.18 16.77 7.65
C TYR A 39 13.40 17.04 8.53
N GLU A 40 14.28 17.98 8.15
CA GLU A 40 15.42 18.39 8.97
C GLU A 40 14.96 18.88 10.35
N ILE A 41 13.95 19.76 10.40
CA ILE A 41 13.38 20.24 11.67
C ILE A 41 12.84 19.08 12.52
N ALA A 42 12.15 18.12 11.91
CA ALA A 42 11.60 16.96 12.62
C ALA A 42 12.74 16.08 13.19
N ARG A 43 13.73 15.74 12.35
CA ARG A 43 14.89 14.93 12.72
C ARG A 43 15.70 15.58 13.85
N ASP A 44 15.93 16.89 13.79
CA ASP A 44 16.66 17.63 14.82
C ASP A 44 15.91 17.65 16.17
N ASN A 45 14.62 17.31 16.19
CA ASN A 45 13.81 17.11 17.39
C ASN A 45 13.61 15.61 17.76
N GLY A 46 14.39 14.71 17.15
CA GLY A 46 14.35 13.27 17.45
C GLY A 46 13.12 12.53 16.90
N LEU A 47 12.41 13.12 15.94
CA LEU A 47 11.26 12.48 15.31
C LEU A 47 11.69 11.59 14.15
N ASP A 48 11.07 10.41 14.07
CA ASP A 48 11.12 9.55 12.89
C ASP A 48 10.07 9.99 11.87
N VAL A 49 10.49 10.21 10.62
CA VAL A 49 9.62 10.63 9.52
C VAL A 49 9.67 9.57 8.43
N ARG A 50 8.51 9.00 8.13
CA ARG A 50 8.35 8.00 7.06
C ARG A 50 7.77 8.66 5.82
N PHE A 51 8.48 8.55 4.70
CA PHE A 51 8.06 9.16 3.46
C PHE A 51 7.15 8.23 2.66
N ILE A 52 6.02 8.80 2.22
CA ILE A 52 5.05 8.18 1.31
C ILE A 52 5.36 8.69 -0.09
N CYS A 53 5.84 7.79 -0.94
CA CYS A 53 6.16 8.03 -2.34
C CYS A 53 5.01 7.57 -3.22
N THR A 54 4.40 8.52 -3.94
CA THR A 54 3.33 8.23 -4.90
C THR A 54 3.91 7.94 -6.28
N PHE A 55 3.70 6.71 -6.77
CA PHE A 55 4.08 6.30 -8.12
C PHE A 55 2.91 6.50 -9.08
N THR A 56 3.13 7.25 -10.14
CA THR A 56 2.18 7.56 -11.21
C THR A 56 2.57 6.84 -12.50
N ALA A 57 1.71 6.87 -13.52
CA ALA A 57 2.07 6.42 -14.87
C ALA A 57 3.32 7.13 -15.44
N GLN A 58 3.66 8.31 -14.92
CA GLN A 58 4.86 9.04 -15.34
C GLN A 58 6.09 8.65 -14.52
N SER A 59 5.99 8.69 -13.18
CA SER A 59 7.15 8.42 -12.31
C SER A 59 7.57 6.97 -12.26
N VAL A 60 6.69 6.00 -12.58
CA VAL A 60 7.06 4.58 -12.63
C VAL A 60 8.16 4.29 -13.67
N LYS A 61 8.31 5.16 -14.68
CA LYS A 61 9.38 5.08 -15.68
C LYS A 61 10.76 5.34 -15.06
N PHE A 62 10.81 6.09 -13.97
CA PHE A 62 12.00 6.47 -13.20
C PHE A 62 12.11 5.69 -11.88
N LYS A 63 11.49 4.51 -11.79
CA LYS A 63 11.46 3.70 -10.56
C LYS A 63 12.85 3.38 -9.98
N GLU A 64 13.87 3.28 -10.82
CA GLU A 64 15.24 3.04 -10.38
C GLU A 64 15.85 4.30 -9.73
N ASP A 65 15.71 5.46 -10.35
CA ASP A 65 16.16 6.74 -9.78
C ASP A 65 15.46 7.04 -8.46
N ILE A 66 14.16 6.75 -8.38
CA ILE A 66 13.38 6.91 -7.14
C ILE A 66 13.89 5.94 -6.08
N PHE A 67 14.05 4.65 -6.38
CA PHE A 67 14.57 3.69 -5.40
C PHE A 67 15.97 4.09 -4.90
N ASN A 68 16.88 4.42 -5.81
CA ASN A 68 18.25 4.83 -5.48
C ASN A 68 18.27 6.11 -4.64
N PHE A 69 17.40 7.08 -4.93
CA PHE A 69 17.27 8.28 -4.11
C PHE A 69 16.93 7.96 -2.65
N PHE A 70 15.94 7.07 -2.41
CA PHE A 70 15.59 6.68 -1.04
C PHE A 70 16.74 5.92 -0.36
N LEU A 71 17.38 5.01 -1.10
CA LEU A 71 18.51 4.21 -0.61
C LEU A 71 19.71 5.09 -0.21
N GLU A 72 20.15 5.97 -1.10
CA GLU A 72 21.33 6.84 -0.91
C GLU A 72 21.13 7.85 0.22
N ASN A 73 19.89 8.29 0.45
CA ASN A 73 19.55 9.22 1.52
C ASN A 73 19.18 8.52 2.84
N GLY A 74 19.22 7.18 2.89
CA GLY A 74 18.86 6.41 4.08
C GLY A 74 17.41 6.60 4.52
N LEU A 75 16.49 6.76 3.55
CA LEU A 75 15.07 7.02 3.80
C LEU A 75 14.24 5.76 3.63
N THR A 76 13.27 5.54 4.52
CA THR A 76 12.26 4.49 4.36
C THR A 76 11.32 4.83 3.19
N LEU A 77 11.13 3.87 2.29
CA LEU A 77 10.23 3.97 1.14
C LEU A 77 8.87 3.33 1.45
N LYS A 78 7.84 4.16 1.62
CA LYS A 78 6.44 3.69 1.63
C LYS A 78 5.79 4.01 0.28
N LEU A 79 5.43 2.97 -0.45
CA LEU A 79 4.83 3.05 -1.77
C LEU A 79 3.33 3.37 -1.68
N HIS A 80 2.86 4.25 -2.56
CA HIS A 80 1.44 4.42 -2.86
C HIS A 80 1.24 4.51 -4.37
N PRO A 81 0.44 3.64 -5.01
CA PRO A 81 0.12 3.82 -6.43
C PRO A 81 -0.83 5.01 -6.61
N ALA A 82 -0.68 5.77 -7.68
CA ALA A 82 -1.67 6.75 -8.09
C ALA A 82 -2.90 6.01 -8.60
N LEU A 83 -4.03 6.28 -7.97
CA LEU A 83 -5.29 5.56 -8.16
C LEU A 83 -6.32 6.51 -8.78
N PRO A 84 -7.28 5.98 -9.55
CA PRO A 84 -8.37 6.80 -10.06
C PRO A 84 -9.26 7.26 -8.88
N SER A 85 -10.03 8.33 -9.10
CA SER A 85 -10.79 8.98 -8.05
C SER A 85 -12.25 9.16 -8.45
N LEU A 86 -13.18 8.86 -7.53
CA LEU A 86 -14.60 9.17 -7.69
C LEU A 86 -14.87 10.68 -7.84
N ARG A 87 -13.92 11.54 -7.48
CA ARG A 87 -14.09 13.01 -7.53
C ARG A 87 -13.69 13.65 -8.86
N SER A 88 -13.01 12.92 -9.73
CA SER A 88 -12.37 13.50 -10.91
C SER A 88 -12.48 12.56 -12.09
N GLU A 89 -13.14 13.02 -13.16
CA GLU A 89 -13.16 12.32 -14.44
C GLU A 89 -11.83 12.45 -15.20
N SER A 90 -10.97 13.40 -14.85
CA SER A 90 -9.79 13.80 -15.64
C SER A 90 -8.44 13.26 -15.12
N SER A 91 -8.41 12.23 -14.28
CA SER A 91 -7.17 11.79 -13.60
C SER A 91 -6.37 10.71 -14.34
N ASP A 92 -6.84 10.21 -15.47
CA ASP A 92 -6.31 9.00 -16.12
C ASP A 92 -4.83 9.09 -16.51
N GLU A 93 -4.31 10.28 -16.81
CA GLU A 93 -2.90 10.45 -17.23
C GLU A 93 -1.88 10.13 -16.11
N TRP A 94 -2.31 10.19 -14.85
CA TRP A 94 -1.46 9.91 -13.68
C TRP A 94 -1.70 8.52 -13.09
N VAL A 95 -2.87 7.92 -13.36
CA VAL A 95 -3.27 6.62 -12.82
C VAL A 95 -2.27 5.56 -13.26
N LEU A 96 -1.70 4.86 -12.30
CA LEU A 96 -0.76 3.79 -12.59
C LEU A 96 -1.53 2.58 -13.13
N ASP A 97 -1.15 2.03 -14.28
CA ASP A 97 -1.77 0.82 -14.80
C ASP A 97 -1.55 -0.38 -13.86
N SER A 98 -2.52 -1.30 -13.76
CA SER A 98 -2.40 -2.44 -12.84
C SER A 98 -1.23 -3.36 -13.16
N LYS A 99 -0.90 -3.60 -14.43
CA LYS A 99 0.23 -4.46 -14.80
C LYS A 99 1.55 -3.74 -14.54
N GLU A 100 1.63 -2.44 -14.82
CA GLU A 100 2.79 -1.61 -14.46
C GLU A 100 3.01 -1.58 -12.95
N TYR A 101 1.94 -1.48 -12.16
CA TYR A 101 2.02 -1.56 -10.70
C TYR A 101 2.54 -2.93 -10.22
N GLY A 102 2.08 -4.02 -10.83
CA GLY A 102 2.60 -5.36 -10.54
C GLY A 102 4.10 -5.49 -10.84
N ASN A 103 4.54 -4.96 -11.99
CA ASN A 103 5.96 -4.93 -12.35
C ASN A 103 6.79 -4.07 -11.39
N LEU A 104 6.25 -2.93 -10.94
CA LEU A 104 6.88 -2.07 -9.93
C LEU A 104 7.06 -2.82 -8.60
N LEU A 105 6.03 -3.52 -8.13
CA LEU A 105 6.10 -4.28 -6.88
C LEU A 105 7.16 -5.39 -6.93
N ILE A 106 7.25 -6.11 -8.06
CA ILE A 106 8.28 -7.14 -8.25
C ILE A 106 9.68 -6.51 -8.30
N PHE A 107 9.84 -5.40 -9.03
CA PHE A 107 11.10 -4.66 -9.06
C PHE A 107 11.54 -4.20 -7.66
N LEU A 108 10.61 -3.65 -6.88
CA LEU A 108 10.89 -3.20 -5.51
C LEU A 108 11.22 -4.38 -4.59
N LEU A 109 10.57 -5.54 -4.76
CA LEU A 109 10.92 -6.76 -4.04
C LEU A 109 12.36 -7.18 -4.33
N ASP A 110 12.76 -7.23 -5.61
CA ASP A 110 14.12 -7.59 -6.02
C ASP A 110 15.15 -6.64 -5.42
N LYS A 111 14.97 -5.33 -5.64
CA LYS A 111 15.87 -4.30 -5.13
C LYS A 111 15.94 -4.26 -3.60
N TYR A 112 14.82 -4.54 -2.93
CA TYR A 112 14.80 -4.60 -1.48
C TYR A 112 15.59 -5.79 -0.96
N LEU A 113 15.38 -6.98 -1.52
CA LEU A 113 16.12 -8.18 -1.11
C LEU A 113 17.63 -8.04 -1.33
N GLU A 114 18.05 -7.31 -2.37
CA GLU A 114 19.46 -6.96 -2.62
C GLU A 114 20.07 -5.96 -1.61
N ASN A 115 19.24 -5.20 -0.89
CA ASN A 115 19.66 -4.06 -0.05
C ASN A 115 19.00 -4.05 1.35
N MET A 116 18.64 -5.22 1.88
CA MET A 116 17.85 -5.35 3.13
C MET A 116 18.52 -4.71 4.35
N ASP A 117 19.83 -4.53 4.34
CA ASP A 117 20.63 -3.91 5.40
C ASP A 117 20.68 -2.37 5.31
N LYS A 118 20.21 -1.78 4.21
CA LYS A 118 20.43 -0.36 3.88
C LYS A 118 19.14 0.46 3.73
N ILE A 119 18.04 -0.16 3.34
CA ILE A 119 16.76 0.50 3.10
C ILE A 119 15.63 -0.34 3.67
N GLU A 120 14.52 0.31 4.03
CA GLU A 120 13.24 -0.33 4.31
C GLU A 120 12.23 0.02 3.21
N VAL A 121 11.58 -1.00 2.64
CA VAL A 121 10.45 -0.84 1.70
C VAL A 121 9.18 -1.39 2.34
N MET A 122 8.48 -0.54 3.08
CA MET A 122 7.39 -0.94 4.00
C MET A 122 6.30 -1.76 3.33
N ASN A 123 5.92 -1.43 2.11
CA ASN A 123 4.85 -2.15 1.40
C ASN A 123 5.26 -3.59 1.09
N ILE A 124 6.53 -3.84 0.79
CA ILE A 124 7.04 -5.19 0.55
C ILE A 124 7.07 -5.97 1.86
N ASP A 125 7.50 -5.36 2.98
CA ASP A 125 7.39 -5.98 4.31
C ASP A 125 5.94 -6.40 4.61
N HIS A 126 4.99 -5.48 4.43
CA HIS A 126 3.56 -5.73 4.64
C HIS A 126 3.01 -6.88 3.78
N LEU A 127 3.39 -6.93 2.50
CA LEU A 127 2.98 -7.98 1.57
C LEU A 127 3.58 -9.34 1.96
N CYS A 128 4.88 -9.38 2.27
CA CYS A 128 5.57 -10.61 2.67
C CYS A 128 5.01 -11.14 4.00
N LYS A 129 4.83 -10.27 4.99
CA LYS A 129 4.16 -10.60 6.26
C LYS A 129 2.73 -11.07 6.02
N GLY A 130 2.03 -10.46 5.08
CA GLY A 130 0.68 -10.84 4.70
C GLY A 130 0.61 -12.29 4.21
N VAL A 131 1.45 -12.63 3.23
CA VAL A 131 1.57 -13.99 2.68
C VAL A 131 2.00 -14.99 3.76
N PHE A 132 2.97 -14.63 4.60
CA PHE A 132 3.46 -15.52 5.64
C PHE A 132 2.40 -15.82 6.71
N THR A 133 1.69 -14.78 7.18
CA THR A 133 0.69 -14.91 8.27
C THR A 133 -0.70 -15.33 7.79
N ARG A 134 -0.92 -15.45 6.48
CA ARG A 134 -2.24 -15.67 5.88
C ARG A 134 -3.29 -14.62 6.23
N ARG A 135 -2.85 -13.38 6.38
CA ARG A 135 -3.71 -12.25 6.73
C ARG A 135 -3.10 -10.93 6.24
N GLY A 136 -3.87 -10.11 5.54
CA GLY A 136 -3.43 -8.77 5.16
C GLY A 136 -3.08 -7.89 6.36
N THR A 137 -2.15 -6.95 6.13
CA THR A 137 -1.55 -6.11 7.19
C THR A 137 -1.85 -4.62 7.03
N VAL A 138 -2.44 -4.22 5.89
CA VAL A 138 -2.84 -2.84 5.58
C VAL A 138 -4.29 -2.81 5.12
N CYS A 139 -4.95 -1.64 5.20
CA CYS A 139 -6.38 -1.50 4.93
C CYS A 139 -6.84 -2.08 3.59
N THR A 140 -6.03 -1.96 2.53
CA THR A 140 -6.32 -2.52 1.20
C THR A 140 -6.48 -4.05 1.20
N TYR A 141 -5.90 -4.74 2.17
CA TYR A 141 -5.79 -6.20 2.19
C TYR A 141 -6.55 -6.85 3.36
N VAL A 142 -7.43 -6.08 4.03
CA VAL A 142 -8.24 -6.54 5.16
C VAL A 142 -9.69 -6.13 4.98
N ASP A 143 -10.60 -6.77 5.73
CA ASP A 143 -11.99 -6.31 5.85
C ASP A 143 -12.02 -5.05 6.73
N CYS A 144 -12.00 -3.87 6.11
CA CYS A 144 -11.93 -2.57 6.79
C CYS A 144 -13.30 -1.93 7.06
N MET A 145 -14.39 -2.59 6.69
CA MET A 145 -15.72 -1.99 6.51
C MET A 145 -16.37 -1.64 7.85
N ASP A 146 -16.05 -2.42 8.89
CA ASP A 146 -16.61 -2.27 10.24
C ASP A 146 -15.65 -1.55 11.21
N SER A 147 -14.44 -1.21 10.76
CA SER A 147 -13.34 -0.84 11.65
C SER A 147 -12.57 0.41 11.24
N THR A 148 -12.86 0.97 10.08
CA THR A 148 -12.24 2.20 9.59
C THR A 148 -13.33 3.23 9.34
N PHE A 149 -13.13 4.44 9.87
CA PHE A 149 -14.00 5.59 9.62
C PHE A 149 -13.15 6.85 9.48
N ALA A 150 -13.69 7.87 8.84
CA ALA A 150 -13.11 9.19 8.83
C ALA A 150 -14.15 10.22 9.29
N VAL A 151 -13.65 11.24 10.00
CA VAL A 151 -14.46 12.40 10.40
C VAL A 151 -14.01 13.58 9.56
N GLY A 152 -14.94 14.16 8.80
CA GLY A 152 -14.71 15.38 8.03
C GLY A 152 -14.54 16.60 8.95
N PRO A 153 -14.00 17.71 8.43
CA PRO A 153 -13.80 18.94 9.22
C PRO A 153 -15.12 19.56 9.71
N ASP A 154 -16.25 19.19 9.10
CA ASP A 154 -17.61 19.56 9.46
C ASP A 154 -18.23 18.63 10.52
N GLY A 155 -17.54 17.56 10.92
CA GLY A 155 -18.05 16.55 11.85
C GLY A 155 -18.81 15.39 11.18
N SER A 156 -18.97 15.39 9.86
CA SER A 156 -19.59 14.28 9.13
C SER A 156 -18.72 13.02 9.21
N ILE A 157 -19.33 11.86 9.42
CA ILE A 157 -18.67 10.55 9.48
C ILE A 157 -18.76 9.89 8.10
N TYR A 158 -17.66 9.32 7.64
CA TYR A 158 -17.51 8.66 6.35
C TYR A 158 -16.87 7.27 6.48
N PRO A 159 -17.04 6.36 5.50
CA PRO A 159 -16.44 5.02 5.55
C PRO A 159 -14.91 5.03 5.59
N CYS A 160 -14.27 6.02 4.96
CA CYS A 160 -12.84 6.24 5.07
C CYS A 160 -12.49 7.65 4.59
N TYR A 161 -11.22 8.04 4.78
CA TYR A 161 -10.76 9.39 4.43
C TYR A 161 -10.96 9.73 2.94
N ARG A 162 -11.01 8.73 2.04
CA ARG A 162 -11.20 8.96 0.60
C ARG A 162 -12.60 9.46 0.25
N PHE A 163 -13.59 9.26 1.11
CA PHE A 163 -14.96 9.73 0.91
C PHE A 163 -15.23 11.11 1.54
N VAL A 164 -14.30 11.68 2.31
CA VAL A 164 -14.51 12.94 3.05
C VAL A 164 -14.83 14.11 2.11
N GLY A 165 -16.01 14.71 2.26
CA GLY A 165 -16.50 15.78 1.38
C GLY A 165 -17.35 15.30 0.21
N MET A 166 -17.79 14.03 0.21
CA MET A 166 -18.73 13.45 -0.75
C MET A 166 -20.06 13.17 -0.02
N PRO A 167 -21.07 14.08 -0.11
CA PRO A 167 -22.29 14.01 0.69
C PRO A 167 -23.04 12.68 0.62
N GLU A 168 -22.99 12.02 -0.54
CA GLU A 168 -23.62 10.72 -0.80
C GLU A 168 -23.00 9.56 0.01
N TYR A 169 -21.83 9.78 0.61
CA TYR A 169 -21.13 8.80 1.46
C TYR A 169 -21.15 9.18 2.95
N VAL A 170 -21.96 10.16 3.36
CA VAL A 170 -22.11 10.51 4.79
C VAL A 170 -22.88 9.41 5.51
N MET A 171 -22.33 8.97 6.65
CA MET A 171 -22.91 7.93 7.50
C MET A 171 -23.67 8.48 8.70
N GLY A 172 -23.36 9.71 9.11
CA GLY A 172 -23.91 10.38 10.29
C GLY A 172 -23.02 11.57 10.68
N SER A 173 -23.29 12.17 11.85
CA SER A 173 -22.46 13.24 12.42
C SER A 173 -21.94 12.86 13.79
N VAL A 174 -20.68 13.22 14.11
CA VAL A 174 -20.10 12.98 15.44
C VAL A 174 -20.85 13.75 16.55
N TYR A 175 -21.54 14.83 16.22
CA TYR A 175 -22.31 15.63 17.17
C TYR A 175 -23.58 14.92 17.67
N ASP A 176 -24.07 13.95 16.90
CA ASP A 176 -25.25 13.16 17.26
C ASP A 176 -24.89 11.96 18.15
N HIS A 177 -23.60 11.75 18.44
CA HIS A 177 -23.07 10.61 19.19
C HIS A 177 -23.61 9.24 18.73
N PRO A 178 -23.57 8.94 17.41
CA PRO A 178 -24.17 7.71 16.88
C PRO A 178 -23.45 6.47 17.39
N SER A 179 -24.22 5.42 17.65
CA SER A 179 -23.70 4.07 17.81
C SER A 179 -23.30 3.48 16.46
N MET A 180 -22.59 2.35 16.49
CA MET A 180 -22.28 1.61 15.26
C MET A 180 -23.54 1.15 14.52
N ASP A 181 -24.60 0.79 15.26
CA ASP A 181 -25.87 0.35 14.68
C ASP A 181 -26.59 1.49 13.94
N ASP A 182 -26.43 2.73 14.44
CA ASP A 182 -26.95 3.93 13.76
C ASP A 182 -26.20 4.16 12.44
N LEU A 183 -24.87 4.07 12.46
CA LEU A 183 -24.04 4.20 11.25
C LEU A 183 -24.34 3.09 10.23
N ALA A 184 -24.67 1.88 10.71
CA ALA A 184 -25.01 0.74 9.86
C ALA A 184 -26.28 0.93 9.03
N GLN A 185 -27.16 1.87 9.42
CA GLN A 185 -28.36 2.19 8.65
C GLN A 185 -28.07 3.04 7.41
N SER A 186 -26.90 3.68 7.33
CA SER A 186 -26.53 4.55 6.21
C SER A 186 -26.36 3.78 4.89
N ASP A 187 -26.64 4.44 3.76
CA ASP A 187 -26.45 3.81 2.45
C ASP A 187 -24.97 3.59 2.14
N ALA A 188 -24.10 4.48 2.62
CA ALA A 188 -22.65 4.32 2.53
C ALA A 188 -22.17 3.03 3.21
N TRP A 189 -22.69 2.70 4.39
CA TRP A 189 -22.38 1.43 5.08
C TRP A 189 -22.80 0.22 4.24
N LYS A 190 -24.02 0.24 3.70
CA LYS A 190 -24.57 -0.84 2.87
C LYS A 190 -23.75 -1.04 1.60
N ILE A 191 -23.30 0.03 0.94
CA ILE A 191 -22.42 -0.04 -0.25
C ILE A 191 -21.09 -0.70 0.10
N MET A 192 -20.49 -0.36 1.25
CA MET A 192 -19.25 -1.00 1.72
C MET A 192 -19.44 -2.50 1.98
N HIS A 193 -20.60 -2.92 2.49
CA HIS A 193 -20.93 -4.33 2.71
C HIS A 193 -21.23 -5.09 1.42
N GLN A 194 -21.81 -4.43 0.40
CA GLN A 194 -21.98 -5.03 -0.93
C GLN A 194 -20.65 -5.43 -1.55
N PHE A 195 -19.57 -4.67 -1.31
CA PHE A 195 -18.23 -5.06 -1.75
C PHE A 195 -17.77 -6.35 -1.07
N LYS A 196 -17.99 -6.50 0.23
CA LYS A 196 -17.67 -7.73 0.95
C LYS A 196 -18.41 -8.94 0.36
N ASP A 197 -19.72 -8.81 0.16
CA ASP A 197 -20.54 -9.86 -0.45
C ASP A 197 -20.08 -10.21 -1.88
N TYR A 198 -19.70 -9.19 -2.65
CA TYR A 198 -19.15 -9.36 -3.99
C TYR A 198 -17.83 -10.16 -3.95
N VAL A 199 -16.91 -9.79 -3.06
CA VAL A 199 -15.62 -10.46 -2.88
C VAL A 199 -15.80 -11.92 -2.45
N ASP A 200 -16.67 -12.17 -1.47
CA ASP A 200 -16.94 -13.53 -0.96
C ASP A 200 -17.52 -14.46 -2.04
N ARG A 201 -18.27 -13.90 -3.01
CA ARG A 201 -18.81 -14.66 -4.14
C ARG A 201 -17.79 -14.83 -5.27
N GLU A 202 -17.25 -13.73 -5.80
CA GLU A 202 -16.45 -13.73 -7.02
C GLU A 202 -15.00 -14.17 -6.80
N CYS A 203 -14.46 -13.98 -5.58
CA CYS A 203 -13.08 -14.35 -5.27
C CYS A 203 -12.94 -15.69 -4.54
N LYS A 204 -14.03 -16.43 -4.31
CA LYS A 204 -14.06 -17.67 -3.52
C LYS A 204 -13.01 -18.72 -3.94
N GLY A 205 -12.72 -18.82 -5.24
CA GLY A 205 -11.72 -19.75 -5.80
C GLY A 205 -10.31 -19.18 -5.98
N CYS A 206 -10.08 -17.92 -5.62
CA CYS A 206 -8.79 -17.27 -5.81
C CYS A 206 -7.78 -17.76 -4.75
N PRO A 207 -6.57 -18.22 -5.13
CA PRO A 207 -5.58 -18.73 -4.18
C PRO A 207 -5.01 -17.65 -3.24
N TYR A 208 -5.29 -16.37 -3.52
CA TYR A 208 -4.77 -15.23 -2.76
C TYR A 208 -5.83 -14.54 -1.89
N ILE A 209 -7.05 -15.07 -1.80
CA ILE A 209 -8.16 -14.39 -1.13
C ILE A 209 -7.88 -14.12 0.35
N ASP A 210 -7.20 -15.05 1.04
CA ASP A 210 -6.85 -14.92 2.46
C ASP A 210 -5.95 -13.72 2.76
N PHE A 211 -5.14 -13.30 1.77
CA PHE A 211 -4.23 -12.16 1.89
C PHE A 211 -4.75 -10.90 1.21
N CYS A 212 -5.48 -11.03 0.09
CA CYS A 212 -5.84 -9.91 -0.78
C CYS A 212 -7.18 -9.27 -0.39
N ARG A 213 -8.16 -10.07 0.06
CA ARG A 213 -9.52 -9.62 0.43
C ARG A 213 -10.23 -8.72 -0.60
N GLY A 214 -9.91 -8.91 -1.89
CA GLY A 214 -10.52 -8.14 -2.98
C GLY A 214 -9.94 -6.74 -3.19
N GLY A 215 -8.97 -6.32 -2.37
CA GLY A 215 -8.39 -4.98 -2.45
C GLY A 215 -9.25 -3.89 -1.80
N CYS A 216 -9.08 -2.64 -2.24
CA CYS A 216 -9.77 -1.50 -1.66
C CYS A 216 -11.20 -1.33 -2.20
N PRO A 217 -12.24 -1.20 -1.35
CA PRO A 217 -13.62 -0.97 -1.81
C PRO A 217 -13.79 0.37 -2.53
N TYR A 218 -13.08 1.42 -2.09
CA TYR A 218 -13.10 2.70 -2.81
C TYR A 218 -12.63 2.52 -4.25
N ASN A 219 -11.54 1.78 -4.47
CA ASN A 219 -11.01 1.55 -5.82
C ASN A 219 -12.01 0.78 -6.69
N ALA A 220 -12.75 -0.16 -6.11
CA ALA A 220 -13.76 -0.94 -6.83
C ALA A 220 -14.99 -0.12 -7.25
N LEU A 221 -15.31 0.96 -6.52
CA LEU A 221 -16.39 1.88 -6.87
C LEU A 221 -16.06 2.78 -8.07
N VAL A 222 -14.78 3.12 -8.25
CA VAL A 222 -14.36 4.15 -9.22
C VAL A 222 -14.76 3.81 -10.66
N PRO A 223 -14.48 2.61 -11.21
CA PRO A 223 -14.78 2.31 -12.62
C PRO A 223 -16.26 2.40 -13.00
N ASN A 224 -17.15 2.17 -12.04
CA ASN A 224 -18.59 2.09 -12.28
C ASN A 224 -19.37 3.19 -11.55
N SER A 225 -18.72 4.36 -11.36
CA SER A 225 -19.37 5.58 -10.83
C SER A 225 -20.12 5.35 -9.52
N GLY A 226 -19.48 4.67 -8.55
CA GLY A 226 -20.08 4.42 -7.24
C GLY A 226 -20.86 3.10 -7.12
N LYS A 227 -20.75 2.19 -8.11
CA LYS A 227 -21.36 0.85 -8.04
C LYS A 227 -20.31 -0.24 -7.87
N ILE A 228 -20.63 -1.24 -7.04
CA ILE A 228 -19.82 -2.45 -6.88
C ILE A 228 -20.18 -3.44 -7.99
N GLU A 229 -19.38 -3.42 -9.07
CA GLU A 229 -19.46 -4.40 -10.17
C GLU A 229 -18.12 -5.13 -10.39
N GLY A 230 -17.19 -4.96 -9.46
CA GLY A 230 -15.84 -5.48 -9.55
C GLY A 230 -15.13 -5.44 -8.21
N VAL A 231 -13.91 -5.98 -8.21
CA VAL A 231 -12.95 -5.82 -7.14
C VAL A 231 -12.02 -4.63 -7.44
N ASP A 232 -11.03 -4.40 -6.59
CA ASP A 232 -9.99 -3.39 -6.85
C ASP A 232 -9.37 -3.59 -8.26
N PRO A 233 -9.32 -2.55 -9.11
CA PRO A 233 -8.71 -2.61 -10.45
C PRO A 233 -7.26 -3.09 -10.45
N HIS A 234 -6.56 -3.00 -9.31
CA HIS A 234 -5.22 -3.56 -9.14
C HIS A 234 -5.15 -5.05 -8.82
N CYS A 235 -6.26 -5.80 -8.97
CA CYS A 235 -6.29 -7.25 -8.78
C CYS A 235 -5.19 -7.99 -9.58
N THR A 236 -4.89 -7.54 -10.81
CA THR A 236 -3.79 -8.10 -11.61
C THR A 236 -2.43 -7.87 -10.95
N ALA A 237 -2.17 -6.65 -10.43
CA ALA A 237 -0.95 -6.33 -9.69
C ALA A 237 -0.78 -7.22 -8.46
N TYR A 238 -1.86 -7.37 -7.69
CA TYR A 238 -1.88 -8.16 -6.47
C TYR A 238 -1.58 -9.64 -6.76
N LYS A 239 -2.21 -10.22 -7.79
CA LYS A 239 -1.92 -11.59 -8.23
C LYS A 239 -0.45 -11.76 -8.61
N MET A 240 0.14 -10.79 -9.33
CA MET A 240 1.55 -10.85 -9.74
C MET A 240 2.48 -10.89 -8.52
N ILE A 241 2.34 -9.96 -7.58
CA ILE A 241 3.25 -9.89 -6.43
C ILE A 241 3.03 -11.03 -5.44
N PHE A 242 1.77 -11.43 -5.17
CA PHE A 242 1.51 -12.54 -4.26
C PHE A 242 1.99 -13.88 -4.83
N LYS A 243 1.86 -14.07 -6.15
CA LYS A 243 2.48 -15.22 -6.83
C LYS A 243 3.99 -15.21 -6.66
N GLU A 244 4.63 -14.09 -6.95
CA GLU A 244 6.09 -13.96 -6.87
C GLU A 244 6.61 -14.24 -5.44
N ILE A 245 5.99 -13.66 -4.42
CA ILE A 245 6.33 -13.91 -3.01
C ILE A 245 6.12 -15.38 -2.66
N THR A 246 4.98 -15.96 -3.03
CA THR A 246 4.66 -17.38 -2.73
C THR A 246 5.65 -18.32 -3.39
N ASP A 247 6.01 -18.07 -4.65
CA ASP A 247 6.96 -18.89 -5.40
C ASP A 247 8.36 -18.84 -4.77
N ARG A 248 8.84 -17.66 -4.34
CA ARG A 248 10.14 -17.53 -3.65
C ARG A 248 10.15 -18.22 -2.29
N ILE A 249 9.08 -18.09 -1.52
CA ILE A 249 8.93 -18.81 -0.25
C ILE A 249 9.02 -20.32 -0.49
N ASN A 250 8.29 -20.83 -1.48
CA ASN A 250 8.30 -22.25 -1.83
C ASN A 250 9.68 -22.72 -2.30
N GLN A 251 10.39 -21.92 -3.10
CA GLN A 251 11.76 -22.20 -3.55
C GLN A 251 12.74 -22.26 -2.38
N ASP A 252 12.69 -21.32 -1.44
CA ASP A 252 13.55 -21.32 -0.26
C ASP A 252 13.27 -22.54 0.64
N PHE A 253 12.01 -22.95 0.79
CA PHE A 253 11.65 -24.17 1.52
C PHE A 253 12.14 -25.44 0.81
N MET A 254 12.05 -25.51 -0.52
CA MET A 254 12.53 -26.64 -1.32
C MET A 254 14.07 -26.71 -1.40
N GLY A 255 14.75 -25.56 -1.33
CA GLY A 255 16.21 -25.46 -1.30
C GLY A 255 16.82 -25.58 0.11
N SER A 256 16.00 -25.72 1.15
CA SER A 256 16.47 -25.85 2.54
C SER A 256 17.23 -27.17 2.75
N PRO A 257 18.35 -27.17 3.50
CA PRO A 257 19.15 -28.37 3.79
C PRO A 257 18.34 -29.52 4.43
N ALA A 258 17.21 -29.23 5.06
CA ALA A 258 16.31 -30.24 5.63
C ALA A 258 15.64 -31.13 4.57
N MET A 259 15.53 -30.68 3.32
CA MET A 259 15.01 -31.45 2.18
C MET A 259 16.12 -31.95 1.23
N ALA A 260 17.37 -31.50 1.44
CA ALA A 260 18.53 -31.86 0.61
C ALA A 260 19.12 -33.25 0.90
N MET A 261 18.36 -34.17 1.49
CA MET A 261 18.74 -35.59 1.64
C MET A 261 18.52 -36.42 0.36
N ASN A 262 18.48 -35.77 -0.82
CA ASN A 262 18.40 -36.46 -2.09
C ASN A 262 19.73 -36.32 -2.85
N PRO A 263 20.46 -37.41 -3.19
CA PRO A 263 21.83 -37.33 -3.73
C PRO A 263 21.95 -36.78 -5.16
N PHE A 264 20.87 -36.23 -5.73
CA PHE A 264 20.74 -35.88 -7.15
C PHE A 264 20.35 -34.41 -7.38
N GLN A 265 20.95 -33.46 -6.64
CA GLN A 265 20.79 -32.04 -6.97
C GLN A 265 22.10 -31.44 -7.49
N SER A 266 22.01 -30.93 -8.73
CA SER A 266 23.02 -30.14 -9.43
C SER A 266 23.20 -28.76 -8.81
N GLU A 267 24.39 -28.18 -8.98
CA GLU A 267 24.78 -26.84 -8.51
C GLU A 267 23.73 -25.75 -8.79
N PRO A 268 23.59 -24.73 -7.92
CA PRO A 268 22.63 -23.65 -8.12
C PRO A 268 22.97 -22.85 -9.38
N ALA A 269 21.95 -22.65 -10.22
CA ALA A 269 22.07 -21.88 -11.46
C ALA A 269 22.48 -20.43 -11.15
N LYS A 270 23.36 -19.86 -12.00
CA LYS A 270 23.94 -18.51 -11.85
C LYS A 270 22.94 -17.33 -11.92
N ASP A 271 21.64 -17.60 -12.04
CA ASP A 271 20.56 -16.60 -12.17
C ASP A 271 19.44 -16.79 -11.11
N THR A 272 19.76 -17.36 -9.93
CA THR A 272 18.74 -17.50 -8.88
C THR A 272 18.42 -16.15 -8.24
N LYS A 273 17.16 -15.73 -8.33
CA LYS A 273 16.60 -14.58 -7.62
C LYS A 273 16.94 -14.63 -6.11
N PRO A 274 17.11 -13.48 -5.44
CA PRO A 274 17.44 -13.48 -4.02
C PRO A 274 16.32 -14.12 -3.19
N GLY A 275 16.71 -14.93 -2.20
CA GLY A 275 15.82 -15.62 -1.28
C GLY A 275 15.07 -14.64 -0.37
N ILE A 276 13.85 -15.00 0.02
CA ILE A 276 12.90 -14.15 0.75
C ILE A 276 12.82 -14.48 2.24
N MET A 277 13.28 -15.66 2.65
CA MET A 277 13.24 -16.07 4.07
C MET A 277 13.98 -15.13 5.03
N PRO A 278 15.14 -14.53 4.71
CA PRO A 278 15.77 -13.55 5.60
C PRO A 278 14.87 -12.34 5.90
N LEU A 279 14.11 -11.89 4.90
CA LEU A 279 13.14 -10.80 5.07
C LEU A 279 12.01 -11.23 6.02
N ILE A 280 11.48 -12.45 5.85
CA ILE A 280 10.43 -13.00 6.70
C ILE A 280 10.88 -13.08 8.16
N PHE A 281 12.08 -13.59 8.42
CA PHE A 281 12.61 -13.71 9.78
C PHE A 281 12.84 -12.36 10.46
N ARG A 282 13.18 -11.31 9.69
CA ARG A 282 13.34 -9.95 10.23
C ARG A 282 12.02 -9.33 10.73
N MET A 283 10.89 -9.80 10.21
CA MET A 283 9.56 -9.27 10.53
C MET A 283 8.80 -10.06 11.61
N MET A 284 9.35 -11.18 12.06
CA MET A 284 8.82 -11.99 13.18
C MET A 284 9.20 -11.37 14.52
#